data_AF-A0A915EB75-F1
#
_entry.id   AF-A0A915EB75-F1
#
_cell.length_a   1.000
_cell.length_b   1.000
_cell.length_c   1.000
_cell.angle_alpha   90.00
_cell.angle_beta   90.00
_cell.angle_gamma   90.00
#
_symmetry.space_group_name_H-M   'P 1'
#
loop_
_entity.id
_entity.type
_entity.pdbx_description
1 polymer ?
#
loop_
_entity_poly.entity_id
_entity_poly.type
_entity_poly.pdbx_seq_one_letter_code
_entity_poly.pdbx_strand_id
1 'polypeptide(L)'
;MCRMIPAMAFVRPDEVLPVFEELEEILPEELDPVVKYFKKNYIGQVNRRGNFAPPLFAHSLWNVYERTLNGAHRTNNFAEAANHRI
;
A
#
# COMPACT_ATOMS: atom_id res chain seq x y z
N MET A 1 15.04 -4.83 8.32
CA MET A 1 13.75 -4.19 7.97
C MET A 1 13.53 -4.32 6.47
N CYS A 2 12.34 -4.74 6.03
CA CYS A 2 11.99 -4.76 4.61
C CYS A 2 11.84 -3.30 4.11
N ARG A 3 12.75 -2.87 3.21
CA ARG A 3 12.78 -1.48 2.70
C ARG A 3 11.86 -1.25 1.50
N MET A 4 11.39 -2.32 0.86
CA MET A 4 10.65 -2.26 -0.41
C MET A 4 9.16 -1.95 -0.19
N ILE A 5 8.53 -2.49 0.85
CA ILE A 5 7.10 -2.26 1.13
C ILE A 5 6.78 -0.78 1.42
N PRO A 6 7.56 -0.04 2.25
CA PRO A 6 7.32 1.40 2.44
C PRO A 6 7.51 2.23 1.17
N ALA A 7 8.31 1.77 0.20
CA ALA A 7 8.53 2.48 -1.06
C ALA A 7 7.28 2.53 -1.94
N MET A 8 6.28 1.66 -1.69
CA MET A 8 4.98 1.67 -2.38
C MET A 8 4.26 3.01 -2.27
N ALA A 9 4.50 3.79 -1.20
CA ALA A 9 3.93 5.12 -1.05
C ALA A 9 4.35 6.10 -2.17
N PHE A 10 5.45 5.82 -2.86
CA PHE A 10 5.99 6.63 -3.95
C PHE A 10 5.65 6.08 -5.34
N VAL A 11 4.94 4.96 -5.44
CA VAL A 11 4.48 4.43 -6.72
C VAL A 11 3.26 5.23 -7.19
N ARG A 12 3.08 5.41 -8.49
CA ARG A 12 1.87 6.03 -9.04
C ARG A 12 0.61 5.28 -8.57
N PRO A 13 -0.47 5.95 -8.15
CA PRO A 13 -1.64 5.26 -7.60
C PRO A 13 -2.25 4.16 -8.48
N ASP A 14 -2.18 4.31 -9.80
CA ASP A 14 -2.64 3.34 -10.81
C ASP A 14 -1.68 2.16 -11.03
N GLU A 15 -0.41 2.33 -10.66
CA GLU A 15 0.65 1.30 -10.74
C GLU A 15 0.86 0.57 -9.41
N VAL A 16 0.19 0.99 -8.33
CA VAL A 16 0.37 0.39 -6.98
C VAL A 16 0.08 -1.10 -6.98
N LEU A 17 -1.01 -1.52 -7.63
CA LEU A 17 -1.40 -2.94 -7.66
C LEU A 17 -0.39 -3.79 -8.44
N PRO A 18 -0.07 -3.51 -9.72
CA PRO A 18 0.86 -4.35 -10.48
C PRO A 18 2.26 -4.38 -9.84
N VAL A 19 2.77 -3.25 -9.32
CA VAL A 19 4.08 -3.22 -8.64
C VAL A 19 4.06 -4.02 -7.33
N PHE A 20 2.93 -4.05 -6.61
CA PHE A 20 2.83 -4.87 -5.40
C PHE A 20 2.80 -6.37 -5.72
N GLU A 21 2.15 -6.78 -6.81
CA GLU A 21 2.14 -8.18 -7.26
C GLU A 21 3.55 -8.64 -7.66
N GLU A 22 4.30 -7.83 -8.41
CA GLU A 22 5.72 -8.10 -8.71
C GLU A 22 6.58 -8.17 -7.43
N LEU A 23 6.31 -7.29 -6.46
CA LEU A 23 7.02 -7.31 -5.18
C LEU A 23 6.73 -8.58 -4.38
N GLU A 24 5.48 -9.06 -4.38
CA GLU A 24 5.06 -10.28 -3.70
C GLU A 24 5.82 -11.51 -4.21
N GLU A 25 6.16 -11.56 -5.51
CA GLU A 25 6.93 -12.67 -6.11
C GLU A 25 8.40 -12.72 -5.68
N ILE A 26 8.99 -11.60 -5.28
CA ILE A 26 10.43 -11.48 -4.95
C ILE A 26 10.71 -11.40 -3.45
N LEU A 27 9.68 -11.19 -2.62
CA LEU A 27 9.85 -11.10 -1.18
C LEU A 27 10.08 -12.50 -0.57
N PRO A 28 10.99 -12.62 0.42
CA PRO A 28 11.17 -13.88 1.16
C PRO A 28 9.89 -14.34 1.86
N GLU A 29 9.66 -15.65 1.92
CA GLU A 29 8.48 -16.26 2.56
C GLU A 29 8.33 -15.86 4.03
N GLU A 30 9.42 -15.52 4.74
CA GLU A 30 9.35 -15.06 6.13
C GLU A 30 8.57 -13.74 6.28
N LEU A 31 8.35 -13.01 5.18
CA LEU A 31 7.57 -11.77 5.14
C LEU A 31 6.11 -11.98 4.76
N ASP A 32 5.66 -13.21 4.51
CA ASP A 32 4.26 -13.57 4.22
C ASP A 32 3.23 -12.89 5.14
N PRO A 33 3.42 -12.88 6.47
CA PRO A 33 2.48 -12.22 7.38
C PRO A 33 2.37 -10.71 7.10
N VAL A 34 3.48 -10.07 6.74
CA VAL A 34 3.54 -8.64 6.41
C VAL A 34 2.89 -8.38 5.07
N VAL A 35 3.15 -9.21 4.05
CA VAL A 35 2.53 -9.11 2.73
C VAL A 35 1.02 -9.25 2.84
N LYS A 36 0.51 -10.27 3.55
CA LYS A 36 -0.93 -10.49 3.77
C LYS A 36 -1.59 -9.32 4.49
N TYR A 37 -0.92 -8.78 5.51
CA TYR A 37 -1.39 -7.57 6.19
C TYR A 37 -1.45 -6.38 5.22
N PHE A 38 -0.40 -6.14 4.43
CA PHE A 38 -0.33 -4.99 3.53
C PHE A 38 -1.36 -5.08 2.40
N LYS A 39 -1.51 -6.26 1.80
CA LYS A 39 -2.49 -6.54 0.75
C LYS A 39 -3.91 -6.25 1.21
N LYS A 40 -4.27 -6.74 2.41
CA LYS A 40 -5.60 -6.51 3.01
C LYS A 40 -5.87 -5.04 3.32
N ASN A 41 -4.89 -4.33 3.88
CA ASN A 41 -5.11 -3.00 4.43
C ASN A 41 -4.89 -1.86 3.42
N TYR A 42 -3.94 -2.01 2.49
CA TYR A 42 -3.47 -0.90 1.66
C TYR A 42 -3.62 -1.11 0.16
N ILE A 43 -3.66 -2.36 -0.33
CA ILE A 43 -3.72 -2.67 -1.78
C ILE A 43 -5.13 -3.06 -2.23
N GLY A 44 -5.81 -3.89 -1.45
CA GLY A 44 -7.03 -4.58 -1.85
C GLY A 44 -6.72 -5.99 -2.37
N GLN A 45 -7.77 -6.81 -2.50
CA GLN A 45 -7.61 -8.20 -2.94
C GLN A 45 -8.81 -8.68 -3.75
N VAL A 46 -8.57 -9.48 -4.78
CA VAL A 46 -9.64 -10.20 -5.46
C VAL A 46 -10.05 -11.38 -4.57
N ASN A 47 -11.34 -11.47 -4.24
CA ASN A 47 -11.84 -12.59 -3.47
C ASN A 47 -11.97 -13.86 -4.34
N ARG A 48 -12.23 -15.01 -3.71
CA ARG A 48 -12.39 -16.30 -4.41
C ARG A 48 -13.52 -16.32 -5.47
N ARG A 49 -14.40 -15.33 -5.49
CA ARG A 49 -15.51 -15.20 -6.46
C ARG A 49 -15.16 -14.26 -7.62
N GLY A 50 -13.92 -13.77 -7.69
CA GLY A 50 -13.45 -12.86 -8.74
C GLY A 50 -13.79 -11.38 -8.49
N ASN A 51 -14.39 -11.02 -7.34
CA ASN A 51 -14.72 -9.63 -7.05
C ASN A 51 -13.58 -8.92 -6.32
N PHE A 52 -13.25 -7.72 -6.77
CA PHE A 52 -12.27 -6.86 -6.07
C PHE A 52 -12.85 -6.35 -4.75
N ALA A 53 -12.17 -6.68 -3.65
CA ALA A 53 -12.41 -6.10 -2.35
C ALA A 53 -11.46 -4.90 -2.18
N PRO A 54 -11.98 -3.67 -2.01
CA PRO A 54 -11.14 -2.49 -1.86
C PRO A 54 -10.31 -2.56 -0.56
N PRO A 55 -9.14 -1.89 -0.52
CA PRO A 55 -8.34 -1.81 0.70
C PRO A 55 -9.08 -1.07 1.81
N LEU A 56 -8.72 -1.37 3.06
CA LEU A 56 -9.23 -0.64 4.22
C LEU A 56 -8.82 0.84 4.19
N PHE A 57 -7.62 1.12 3.69
CA PHE A 57 -7.09 2.45 3.48
C PHE A 57 -6.94 2.74 1.99
N ALA A 58 -7.76 3.66 1.48
CA ALA A 58 -7.68 4.10 0.09
C ALA A 58 -6.27 4.64 -0.24
N HIS A 59 -5.80 4.41 -1.47
CA HIS A 59 -4.46 4.86 -1.92
C HIS A 59 -4.25 6.36 -1.71
N SER A 60 -5.28 7.19 -1.89
CA SER A 60 -5.22 8.65 -1.66
C SER A 60 -4.84 9.06 -0.23
N LEU A 61 -5.02 8.17 0.75
CA LEU A 61 -4.74 8.44 2.15
C LEU A 61 -3.24 8.30 2.49
N TRP A 62 -2.55 7.36 1.85
CA TRP A 62 -1.18 6.98 2.19
C TRP A 62 -0.18 7.19 1.06
N ASN A 63 -0.64 7.28 -0.19
CA ASN A 63 0.22 7.54 -1.34
C ASN A 63 0.71 8.98 -1.35
N VAL A 64 2.00 9.16 -1.59
CA VAL A 64 2.70 10.44 -1.58
C VAL A 64 3.32 10.78 -2.95
N TYR A 65 3.04 10.02 -4.00
CA TYR A 65 3.58 10.25 -5.35
C TYR A 65 3.27 11.67 -5.84
N GLU A 66 1.98 12.04 -5.89
CA GLU A 66 1.54 13.37 -6.31
C GLU A 66 2.08 14.48 -5.39
N ARG A 67 2.15 14.23 -4.08
CA ARG A 67 2.70 15.21 -3.12
C ARG A 67 4.19 15.44 -3.36
N THR A 68 4.92 14.38 -3.73
CA THR A 68 6.34 14.42 -4.03
C THR A 68 6.63 15.19 -5.31
N LEU A 69 5.82 14.98 -6.36
CA LEU A 69 5.94 15.73 -7.61
C LEU A 69 5.60 17.21 -7.44
N ASN A 70 4.60 17.52 -6.62
CA ASN A 70 4.14 18.90 -6.40
C ASN A 70 4.93 19.67 -5.32
N GLY A 71 6.01 19.10 -4.76
CA GLY A 71 6.83 19.74 -3.73
C GLY A 71 6.08 20.04 -2.42
N ALA A 72 4.92 19.40 -2.20
CA ALA A 72 4.09 19.61 -1.01
C ALA A 72 4.68 18.94 0.23
N HIS A 73 4.25 19.38 1.42
CA HIS A 73 4.68 18.78 2.68
C HIS A 73 4.41 17.26 2.70
N ARG A 74 5.47 16.49 2.98
CA ARG A 74 5.45 15.01 3.14
C ARG A 74 4.90 14.58 4.51
N THR A 75 3.85 15.23 5.02
CA THR A 75 3.32 14.90 6.35
C THR A 75 2.31 13.75 6.30
N ASN A 76 2.54 12.76 7.16
CA ASN A 76 1.80 11.50 7.33
C ASN A 76 0.54 11.66 8.22
N ASN A 77 0.17 12.88 8.62
CA ASN A 77 -0.85 13.11 9.66
C ASN A 77 -2.20 12.43 9.37
N PHE A 78 -2.56 12.27 8.10
CA PHE A 78 -3.81 11.59 7.72
C PHE A 78 -3.75 10.07 7.88
N ALA A 79 -2.63 9.44 7.56
CA ALA A 79 -2.46 7.99 7.74
C ALA A 79 -2.22 7.63 9.22
N GLU A 80 -1.53 8.48 9.99
CA GLU A 80 -1.46 8.35 11.45
C GLU A 80 -2.84 8.42 12.11
N ALA A 81 -3.66 9.42 11.73
CA ALA A 81 -5.02 9.56 12.26
C ALA A 81 -5.94 8.38 11.91
N ALA A 82 -5.76 7.76 10.76
CA ALA A 82 -6.53 6.59 10.34
C ALA A 82 -6.09 5.30 11.08
N ASN A 83 -4.82 5.17 11.42
CA ASN A 83 -4.28 4.01 12.13
C ASN A 83 -4.67 4.00 13.62
N HIS A 84 -4.98 5.16 14.21
CA HIS A 84 -5.43 5.30 15.61
C HIS A 84 -6.90 4.90 15.84
N ARG A 85 -7.64 4.55 14.78
CA ARG A 85 -9.08 4.22 14.84
C ARG A 85 -9.38 2.73 14.65
N ILE A 86 -8.36 1.87 14.61
CA ILE A 86 -8.46 0.40 14.50
C ILE A 86 -8.19 -0.25 15.85
#